data_AF-X1UJT0-F1
#
_entry.id   AF-X1UJT0-F1
#
_cell.length_a   1.000
_cell.length_b   1.000
_cell.length_c   1.000
_cell.angle_alpha   90.00
_cell.angle_beta   90.00
_cell.angle_gamma   90.00
#
_symmetry.space_group_name_H-M   'P 1'
#
loop_
_entity.id
_entity.type
_entity.pdbx_description
1 polymer ?
#
loop_
_entity_poly.entity_id
_entity_poly.type
_entity_poly.pdbx_seq_one_letter_code
_entity_poly.pdbx_strand_id
1 'polypeptide(L)'
;HVERQPKNASLHYICDNYNTHFNDDFCKAVAELSGIIYTPLKTGKERRHWLQSGNKRITIHFLPFHGSWLNMIEIWFGLLGDKCIKKGWFESVEALVQALNDFTETWNKYFAHPFTWTYRGEGLHGKVVRRFMRLLLIESPQMEIGFLTKQLLLVRNMAQNYWIQVENKDWHQMLDLITQKDVYIRQVIAFSNKEKQILKAEQALLELTKILYNNLVSRVPHAKSA
;
A
#
# COMPACT_ATOMS: atom_id res chain seq x y z
N HIS A 1 19.37 -19.22 1.05
CA HIS A 1 18.18 -19.50 1.87
C HIS A 1 17.41 -20.72 1.35
N VAL A 2 16.97 -20.72 0.08
CA VAL A 2 16.19 -21.82 -0.54
C VAL A 2 16.79 -23.20 -0.27
N GLU A 3 18.10 -23.35 -0.46
CA GLU A 3 18.82 -24.62 -0.27
C GLU A 3 18.84 -25.12 1.18
N ARG A 4 18.64 -24.21 2.15
CA ARG A 4 18.57 -24.56 3.59
C ARG A 4 17.20 -25.12 3.98
N GLN A 5 16.21 -25.06 3.09
CA GLN A 5 14.84 -25.52 3.35
C GLN A 5 14.60 -26.91 2.75
N PRO A 6 13.69 -27.73 3.34
CA PRO A 6 13.35 -29.05 2.79
C PRO A 6 12.94 -28.97 1.32
N LYS A 7 13.38 -29.92 0.49
CA LYS A 7 13.19 -29.89 -0.98
C LYS A 7 11.72 -29.78 -1.42
N ASN A 8 10.80 -30.30 -0.62
CA ASN A 8 9.36 -30.28 -0.85
C ASN A 8 8.63 -29.11 -0.16
N ALA A 9 9.32 -28.28 0.61
CA ALA A 9 8.70 -27.14 1.29
C ALA A 9 8.31 -26.06 0.29
N SER A 10 7.05 -25.59 0.39
CA SER A 10 6.61 -24.37 -0.29
C SER A 10 7.22 -23.15 0.40
N LEU A 11 7.82 -22.26 -0.39
CA LEU A 11 8.51 -21.08 0.09
C LEU A 11 7.75 -19.84 -0.36
N HIS A 12 7.39 -19.00 0.61
CA HIS A 12 6.68 -17.75 0.36
C HIS A 12 7.60 -16.57 0.68
N TYR A 13 7.77 -15.67 -0.29
CA TYR A 13 8.54 -14.44 -0.12
C TYR A 13 7.62 -13.25 -0.32
N ILE A 14 7.85 -12.18 0.45
CA ILE A 14 7.11 -10.93 0.32
C ILE A 14 8.06 -9.90 -0.29
N CYS A 15 7.62 -9.24 -1.37
CA CYS A 15 8.41 -8.23 -2.09
C CYS A 15 7.60 -6.96 -2.31
N ASP A 16 8.30 -5.82 -2.43
CA ASP A 16 7.69 -4.61 -2.95
C ASP A 16 7.51 -4.67 -4.48
N ASN A 17 7.00 -3.57 -5.06
CA ASN A 17 6.64 -3.51 -6.47
C ASN A 17 7.76 -2.98 -7.37
N TYR A 18 9.02 -3.00 -6.95
CA TYR A 18 10.13 -2.53 -7.78
C TYR A 18 10.38 -3.46 -8.97
N ASN A 19 10.73 -2.89 -10.13
CA ASN A 19 10.83 -3.64 -11.39
C ASN A 19 11.88 -4.78 -11.35
N THR A 20 12.89 -4.68 -10.50
CA THR A 20 13.90 -5.74 -10.31
C THR A 20 13.31 -7.00 -9.67
N HIS A 21 12.22 -6.89 -8.92
CA HIS A 21 11.54 -8.02 -8.27
C HIS A 21 10.62 -8.82 -9.21
N PHE A 22 10.56 -8.46 -10.49
CA PHE A 22 9.83 -9.23 -11.52
C PHE A 22 10.46 -9.08 -12.91
N ASN A 23 11.78 -8.91 -12.96
CA ASN A 23 12.50 -8.98 -14.22
C ASN A 23 12.65 -10.44 -14.71
N ASP A 24 13.16 -10.62 -15.93
CA ASP A 24 13.22 -11.94 -16.56
C ASP A 24 14.25 -12.85 -15.87
N ASP A 25 15.40 -12.30 -15.47
CA ASP A 25 16.46 -13.05 -14.79
C ASP A 25 16.02 -13.53 -13.40
N PHE A 26 15.25 -12.72 -12.68
CA PHE A 26 14.63 -13.13 -11.43
C PHE A 26 13.63 -14.27 -11.64
N CYS A 27 12.85 -14.24 -12.73
CA CYS A 27 11.94 -15.34 -13.06
C CYS A 27 12.70 -16.63 -13.38
N LYS A 28 13.80 -16.55 -14.15
CA LYS A 28 14.70 -17.69 -14.42
C LYS A 28 15.26 -18.28 -13.13
N ALA A 29 15.77 -17.45 -12.23
CA ALA A 29 16.32 -17.90 -10.94
C ALA A 29 15.25 -18.60 -10.10
N VAL A 30 14.03 -18.04 -10.04
CA VAL A 30 12.89 -18.67 -9.34
C VAL A 30 12.52 -20.03 -9.95
N ALA A 31 12.58 -20.16 -11.28
CA ALA A 31 12.28 -21.40 -11.98
C ALA A 31 13.34 -22.48 -11.72
N GLU A 32 14.61 -22.13 -11.83
CA GLU A 32 15.75 -23.00 -11.53
C GLU A 32 15.68 -23.52 -10.09
N LEU A 33 15.50 -22.62 -9.12
CA LEU A 33 15.37 -22.97 -7.70
C LEU A 33 14.08 -23.75 -7.38
N SER A 34 13.08 -23.70 -8.26
CA SER A 34 11.85 -24.48 -8.16
C SER A 34 11.89 -25.79 -8.96
N GLY A 35 12.93 -26.04 -9.75
CA GLY A 35 13.06 -27.23 -10.60
C GLY A 35 12.06 -27.30 -11.74
N ILE A 36 11.63 -26.15 -12.28
CA ILE A 36 10.67 -26.07 -13.39
C ILE A 36 11.27 -25.38 -14.61
N ILE A 37 10.74 -25.70 -15.80
CA ILE A 37 11.09 -25.01 -17.04
C ILE A 37 10.39 -23.65 -17.07
N TYR A 38 11.14 -22.60 -17.38
CA TYR A 38 10.60 -21.25 -17.55
C TYR A 38 10.72 -20.78 -19.00
N THR A 39 9.60 -20.33 -19.54
CA THR A 39 9.53 -19.68 -20.84
C THR A 39 9.46 -18.16 -20.62
N PRO A 40 10.35 -17.36 -21.21
CA PRO A 40 10.36 -15.91 -21.04
C PRO A 40 9.02 -15.25 -21.35
N LEU A 41 8.55 -14.43 -20.41
CA LEU A 41 7.28 -13.70 -20.49
C LEU A 41 7.53 -12.27 -21.01
N LYS A 42 6.58 -11.75 -21.80
CA LYS A 42 6.77 -10.49 -22.54
C LYS A 42 6.64 -9.26 -21.65
N THR A 43 5.69 -9.28 -20.73
CA THR A 43 5.31 -8.10 -19.94
C THR A 43 5.65 -8.25 -18.46
N GLY A 44 5.85 -7.14 -17.76
CA GLY A 44 5.98 -7.15 -16.29
C GLY A 44 4.74 -7.69 -15.58
N LYS A 45 3.55 -7.48 -16.15
CA LYS A 45 2.29 -7.99 -15.61
C LYS A 45 2.24 -9.52 -15.64
N GLU A 46 2.64 -10.12 -16.76
CA GLU A 46 2.73 -11.59 -16.89
C GLU A 46 3.77 -12.17 -15.94
N ARG A 47 4.97 -11.58 -15.88
CA ARG A 47 6.03 -12.02 -14.96
C ARG A 47 5.59 -11.97 -13.50
N ARG A 48 4.97 -10.86 -13.09
CA ARG A 48 4.41 -10.71 -11.75
C ARG A 48 3.35 -11.79 -11.47
N HIS A 49 2.42 -12.00 -12.39
CA HIS A 49 1.38 -13.02 -12.23
C HIS A 49 1.97 -14.42 -12.09
N TRP A 50 2.96 -14.77 -12.93
CA TRP A 50 3.69 -16.03 -12.85
C TRP A 50 4.48 -16.16 -11.55
N LEU A 51 5.10 -15.10 -11.04
CA LEU A 51 5.79 -15.12 -9.75
C LEU A 51 4.82 -15.34 -8.57
N GLN A 52 3.58 -14.83 -8.67
CA GLN A 52 2.52 -14.99 -7.68
C GLN A 52 1.82 -16.36 -7.72
N SER A 53 1.98 -17.15 -8.80
CA SER A 53 1.29 -18.44 -8.90
C SER A 53 1.89 -19.50 -7.97
N GLY A 54 1.04 -20.34 -7.38
CA GLY A 54 1.42 -21.45 -6.50
C GLY A 54 1.83 -22.74 -7.19
N ASN A 55 2.05 -22.72 -8.51
CA ASN A 55 2.41 -23.89 -9.34
C ASN A 55 3.91 -24.25 -9.30
N LYS A 56 4.65 -23.67 -8.36
CA LYS A 56 6.11 -23.81 -8.24
C LYS A 56 6.49 -23.69 -6.76
N ARG A 57 7.69 -24.16 -6.42
CA ARG A 57 8.16 -24.20 -5.03
C ARG A 57 8.20 -22.81 -4.38
N ILE A 58 8.54 -21.78 -5.14
CA ILE A 58 8.71 -20.40 -4.66
C ILE A 58 7.54 -19.53 -5.12
N THR A 59 6.75 -19.01 -4.19
CA THR A 59 5.66 -18.06 -4.47
C THR A 59 6.05 -16.68 -3.97
N ILE A 60 5.98 -15.66 -4.84
CA ILE A 60 6.24 -14.27 -4.49
C ILE A 60 4.92 -13.55 -4.23
N HIS A 61 4.78 -12.94 -3.07
CA HIS A 61 3.66 -12.08 -2.70
C HIS A 61 4.09 -10.63 -2.79
N PHE A 62 3.49 -9.88 -3.71
CA PHE A 62 3.76 -8.46 -3.83
C PHE A 62 2.87 -7.66 -2.88
N LEU A 63 3.48 -6.73 -2.13
CA LEU A 63 2.75 -5.79 -1.31
C LEU A 63 1.80 -4.92 -2.16
N PRO A 64 0.74 -4.34 -1.57
CA PRO A 64 -0.05 -3.32 -2.24
C PRO A 64 0.84 -2.18 -2.76
N PHE A 65 0.47 -1.57 -3.89
CA PHE A 65 1.16 -0.38 -4.38
C PHE A 65 1.15 0.71 -3.29
N HIS A 66 2.29 1.36 -3.09
CA HIS A 66 2.51 2.34 -2.00
C HIS A 66 2.41 1.76 -0.58
N GLY A 67 2.39 0.44 -0.43
CA GLY A 67 2.41 -0.27 0.85
C GLY A 67 3.80 -0.68 1.30
N SER A 68 4.85 0.09 0.98
CA SER A 68 6.24 -0.26 1.38
C SER A 68 6.39 -0.40 2.90
N TRP A 69 5.63 0.37 3.67
CA TRP A 69 5.57 0.30 5.13
C TRP A 69 5.06 -1.06 5.68
N LEU A 70 4.46 -1.91 4.83
CA LEU A 70 4.11 -3.30 5.17
C LEU A 70 5.28 -4.26 4.94
N ASN A 71 6.38 -3.83 4.33
CA ASN A 71 7.53 -4.69 4.13
C ASN A 71 8.25 -4.90 5.47
N MET A 72 8.43 -6.15 5.88
CA MET A 72 9.08 -6.48 7.16
C MET A 72 10.53 -6.00 7.22
N ILE A 73 11.19 -5.81 6.06
CA ILE A 73 12.54 -5.25 6.01
C ILE A 73 12.60 -3.84 6.59
N GLU A 74 11.50 -3.06 6.54
CA GLU A 74 11.43 -1.72 7.11
C GLU A 74 11.59 -1.74 8.63
N ILE A 75 11.19 -2.83 9.31
CA ILE A 75 11.44 -3.00 10.75
C ILE A 75 12.94 -3.11 11.01
N TRP A 76 13.64 -3.90 10.20
CA TRP A 76 15.09 -4.04 10.31
C TRP A 76 15.82 -2.74 9.95
N PHE A 77 15.40 -2.03 8.90
CA PHE A 77 15.95 -0.72 8.56
C PHE A 77 15.70 0.32 9.66
N GLY A 78 14.54 0.27 10.34
CA GLY A 78 14.27 1.08 11.52
C GLY A 78 15.28 0.81 12.65
N LEU A 79 15.57 -0.46 12.93
CA LEU A 79 16.56 -0.85 13.94
C LEU A 79 17.98 -0.42 13.57
N LEU A 80 18.39 -0.61 12.32
CA LEU A 80 19.65 -0.10 11.79
C LEU A 80 19.75 1.42 11.94
N GLY A 81 18.68 2.12 11.53
CA GLY A 81 18.58 3.57 11.63
C GLY A 81 18.73 4.06 13.06
N ASP A 82 18.01 3.47 14.01
CA ASP A 82 18.00 3.92 15.40
C ASP A 82 19.25 3.54 16.19
N LYS A 83 19.86 2.38 15.89
CA LYS A 83 21.00 1.85 16.66
C LYS A 83 22.36 2.18 16.06
N CYS A 84 22.46 2.29 14.73
CA CYS A 84 23.73 2.53 14.05
C CYS A 84 23.80 3.95 13.49
N ILE A 85 22.78 4.40 12.75
CA ILE A 85 22.88 5.63 11.94
C ILE A 85 22.63 6.88 12.78
N LYS A 86 21.46 6.99 13.46
CA LYS A 86 21.05 8.20 14.19
C LYS A 86 21.97 8.55 15.36
N LYS A 87 22.62 7.55 15.96
CA LYS A 87 23.54 7.71 17.09
C LYS A 87 25.01 7.66 16.67
N GLY A 88 25.29 7.36 15.40
CA GLY A 88 26.63 7.27 14.87
C GLY A 88 27.15 8.64 14.45
N TRP A 89 28.42 8.87 14.72
CA TRP A 89 29.19 9.93 14.09
C TRP A 89 30.29 9.27 13.27
N PHE A 90 30.39 9.64 11.99
CA PHE A 90 31.26 8.97 11.03
C PHE A 90 32.20 10.00 10.41
N GLU A 91 33.50 9.75 10.51
CA GLU A 91 34.55 10.64 9.97
C GLU A 91 34.67 10.56 8.45
N SER A 92 34.19 9.47 7.84
CA SER A 92 34.23 9.27 6.39
C SER A 92 33.11 8.32 5.91
N VAL A 93 32.97 8.21 4.58
CA VAL A 93 32.04 7.24 3.97
C VAL A 93 32.49 5.81 4.23
N GLU A 94 33.79 5.54 4.23
CA GLU A 94 34.37 4.24 4.52
C GLU A 94 34.06 3.81 5.95
N ALA A 95 34.17 4.74 6.91
CA ALA A 95 33.80 4.49 8.30
C ALA A 95 32.30 4.15 8.45
N LEU A 96 31.43 4.84 7.72
CA LEU A 96 30.00 4.51 7.66
C LEU A 96 29.78 3.11 7.08
N VAL A 97 30.40 2.78 5.94
CA VAL A 97 30.27 1.46 5.31
C VAL A 97 30.73 0.36 6.25
N GLN A 98 31.86 0.55 6.94
CA GLN A 98 32.34 -0.42 7.91
C GLN A 98 31.34 -0.60 9.06
N ALA A 99 30.80 0.49 9.61
CA ALA A 99 29.80 0.40 10.67
C ALA A 99 28.51 -0.32 10.23
N LEU A 100 28.06 -0.10 8.99
CA LEU A 100 26.91 -0.82 8.42
C LEU A 100 27.20 -2.33 8.27
N ASN A 101 28.41 -2.69 7.84
CA ASN A 101 28.84 -4.09 7.74
C ASN A 101 28.91 -4.75 9.12
N ASP A 102 29.55 -4.10 10.09
CA ASP A 102 29.69 -4.59 11.47
C ASP A 102 28.33 -4.77 12.14
N PHE A 103 27.41 -3.82 11.94
CA PHE A 103 26.04 -3.93 12.42
C PHE A 103 25.33 -5.12 11.78
N THR A 104 25.46 -5.30 10.47
CA THR A 104 24.83 -6.39 9.73
C THR A 104 25.36 -7.75 10.18
N GLU A 105 26.67 -7.90 10.35
CA GLU A 105 27.30 -9.13 10.85
C GLU A 105 26.84 -9.43 12.27
N THR A 106 26.90 -8.43 13.17
CA THR A 106 26.47 -8.55 14.56
C THR A 106 25.00 -8.95 14.64
N TRP A 107 24.14 -8.31 13.85
CA TRP A 107 22.73 -8.67 13.77
C TRP A 107 22.55 -10.12 13.33
N ASN A 108 23.14 -10.51 12.20
CA ASN A 108 23.01 -11.86 11.65
C ASN A 108 23.52 -12.95 12.59
N LYS A 109 24.58 -12.67 13.35
CA LYS A 109 25.22 -13.63 14.24
C LYS A 109 24.48 -13.79 15.57
N TYR A 110 24.01 -12.70 16.17
CA TYR A 110 23.53 -12.71 17.57
C TYR A 110 22.07 -12.32 17.75
N PHE A 111 21.49 -11.55 16.83
CA PHE A 111 20.17 -10.95 17.01
C PHE A 111 19.15 -11.38 15.98
N ALA A 112 19.52 -12.08 14.91
CA ALA A 112 18.59 -12.49 13.87
C ALA A 112 17.55 -13.46 14.45
N HIS A 113 16.29 -13.04 14.39
CA HIS A 113 15.12 -13.85 14.75
C HIS A 113 13.97 -13.54 13.80
N PRO A 114 13.02 -14.47 13.61
CA PRO A 114 11.81 -14.18 12.86
C PRO A 114 11.02 -13.05 13.51
N PHE A 115 10.65 -12.03 12.74
CA PHE A 115 9.69 -11.03 13.23
C PHE A 115 8.28 -11.61 13.20
N THR A 116 7.52 -11.35 14.26
CA THR A 116 6.11 -11.74 14.31
C THR A 116 5.26 -10.74 13.54
N TRP A 117 4.51 -11.23 12.55
CA TRP A 117 3.54 -10.40 11.82
C TRP A 117 2.30 -10.15 12.68
N THR A 118 2.19 -8.96 13.24
CA THR A 118 1.04 -8.56 14.09
C THR A 118 0.01 -7.70 13.36
N TYR A 119 0.33 -7.22 12.15
CA TYR A 119 -0.55 -6.32 11.41
C TYR A 119 -1.74 -7.06 10.80
N ARG A 120 -2.95 -6.76 11.28
CA ARG A 120 -4.21 -7.39 10.82
C ARG A 120 -5.01 -6.55 9.82
N GLY A 121 -4.53 -5.35 9.46
CA GLY A 121 -5.33 -4.43 8.65
C GLY A 121 -6.38 -3.64 9.45
N GLU A 122 -6.50 -3.89 10.75
CA GLU A 122 -7.51 -3.27 11.61
C GLU A 122 -7.37 -1.73 11.62
N GLY A 123 -8.49 -1.06 11.41
CA GLY A 123 -8.56 0.40 11.35
C GLY A 123 -7.92 1.05 10.11
N LEU A 124 -7.35 0.28 9.16
CA LEU A 124 -6.76 0.84 7.94
C LEU A 124 -7.78 1.64 7.12
N HIS A 125 -8.96 1.07 6.92
CA HIS A 125 -10.03 1.70 6.13
C HIS A 125 -10.42 3.06 6.71
N GLY A 126 -10.63 3.14 8.03
CA GLY A 126 -10.92 4.41 8.70
C GLY A 126 -9.74 5.40 8.66
N LYS A 127 -8.49 4.92 8.71
CA LYS A 127 -7.31 5.79 8.51
C LYS A 127 -7.26 6.37 7.09
N VAL A 128 -7.63 5.60 6.07
CA VAL A 128 -7.70 6.07 4.67
C VAL A 128 -8.74 7.18 4.54
N VAL A 129 -9.95 6.98 5.05
CA VAL A 129 -11.02 7.99 5.01
C VAL A 129 -10.60 9.24 5.76
N ARG A 130 -10.14 9.12 7.01
CA ARG A 130 -9.68 10.25 7.84
C ARG A 130 -8.50 11.00 7.24
N ARG A 131 -7.58 10.30 6.55
CA ARG A 131 -6.47 10.95 5.83
C ARG A 131 -7.00 11.83 4.71
N PHE A 132 -7.94 11.33 3.90
CA PHE A 132 -8.52 12.15 2.83
C PHE A 132 -9.30 13.34 3.39
N MET A 133 -10.10 13.14 4.46
CA MET A 133 -10.76 14.24 5.16
C MET A 133 -9.77 15.31 5.61
N ARG A 134 -8.65 14.91 6.24
CA ARG A 134 -7.61 15.86 6.65
C ARG A 134 -7.04 16.65 5.47
N LEU A 135 -6.78 15.99 4.34
CA LEU A 135 -6.23 16.64 3.14
C LEU A 135 -7.20 17.65 2.53
N LEU A 136 -8.51 17.37 2.56
CA LEU A 136 -9.55 18.32 2.16
C LEU A 136 -9.67 19.48 3.14
N LEU A 137 -9.59 19.21 4.44
CA LEU A 137 -9.73 20.22 5.48
C LEU A 137 -8.62 21.28 5.39
N ILE A 138 -7.37 20.84 5.19
CA ILE A 138 -6.21 21.72 5.07
C ILE A 138 -5.99 22.29 3.66
N GLU A 139 -6.85 21.91 2.70
CA GLU A 139 -6.71 22.28 1.28
C GLU A 139 -5.29 22.07 0.77
N SER A 140 -4.77 20.86 0.97
CA SER A 140 -3.36 20.53 0.77
C SER A 140 -2.83 21.03 -0.59
N PRO A 141 -1.65 21.68 -0.64
CA PRO A 141 -1.05 22.14 -1.91
C PRO A 141 -0.78 21.00 -2.90
N GLN A 142 -0.70 19.76 -2.43
CA GLN A 142 -0.54 18.57 -3.28
C GLN A 142 -1.84 18.13 -3.97
N MET A 143 -2.98 18.77 -3.68
CA MET A 143 -4.30 18.42 -4.18
C MET A 143 -4.49 18.90 -5.63
N GLU A 144 -3.76 18.29 -6.55
CA GLU A 144 -4.00 18.42 -7.99
C GLU A 144 -5.05 17.40 -8.46
N ILE A 145 -5.68 17.66 -9.62
CA ILE A 145 -6.77 16.82 -10.14
C ILE A 145 -6.45 15.32 -10.17
N GLY A 146 -5.23 14.94 -10.56
CA GLY A 146 -4.81 13.55 -10.66
C GLY A 146 -4.72 12.87 -9.29
N PHE A 147 -4.29 13.62 -8.27
CA PHE A 147 -4.22 13.14 -6.89
C PHE A 147 -5.62 13.09 -6.26
N LEU A 148 -6.41 14.15 -6.41
CA LEU A 148 -7.81 14.22 -5.98
C LEU A 148 -8.62 13.04 -6.53
N THR A 149 -8.55 12.80 -7.84
CA THR A 149 -9.24 11.68 -8.50
C THR A 149 -8.87 10.34 -7.86
N LYS A 150 -7.59 10.11 -7.57
CA LYS A 150 -7.13 8.88 -6.90
C LYS A 150 -7.70 8.77 -5.48
N GLN A 151 -7.75 9.86 -4.73
CA GLN A 151 -8.32 9.86 -3.38
C GLN A 151 -9.84 9.59 -3.41
N LEU A 152 -10.58 10.23 -4.32
CA LEU A 152 -12.02 10.02 -4.52
C LEU A 152 -12.32 8.55 -4.85
N LEU A 153 -11.60 7.98 -5.83
CA LEU A 153 -11.75 6.57 -6.20
C LEU A 153 -11.39 5.63 -5.05
N LEU A 154 -10.35 5.95 -4.28
CA LEU A 154 -9.94 5.15 -3.14
C LEU A 154 -11.03 5.13 -2.06
N VAL A 155 -11.54 6.29 -1.67
CA VAL A 155 -12.60 6.38 -0.65
C VAL A 155 -13.93 5.82 -1.16
N ARG A 156 -14.24 5.97 -2.45
CA ARG A 156 -15.38 5.28 -3.08
C ARG A 156 -15.24 3.76 -2.96
N ASN A 157 -14.06 3.22 -3.22
CA ASN A 157 -13.81 1.78 -3.05
C ASN A 157 -13.93 1.34 -1.58
N MET A 158 -13.53 2.19 -0.63
CA MET A 158 -13.76 1.95 0.81
C MET A 158 -15.25 1.92 1.13
N ALA A 159 -16.02 2.90 0.65
CA ALA A 159 -17.46 3.00 0.90
C ALA A 159 -18.24 1.84 0.26
N GLN A 160 -17.83 1.40 -0.92
CA GLN A 160 -18.49 0.33 -1.66
C GLN A 160 -18.23 -1.05 -1.06
N ASN A 161 -16.97 -1.35 -0.70
CA ASN A 161 -16.57 -2.72 -0.36
C ASN A 161 -16.25 -2.93 1.14
N TYR A 162 -16.04 -1.84 1.88
CA TYR A 162 -15.52 -1.89 3.25
C TYR A 162 -16.30 -0.96 4.19
N TRP A 163 -17.57 -0.67 3.90
CA TRP A 163 -18.41 0.25 4.68
C TRP A 163 -18.36 0.00 6.19
N ILE A 164 -18.52 -1.27 6.59
CA ILE A 164 -18.59 -1.71 8.00
C ILE A 164 -17.24 -1.58 8.71
N GLN A 165 -16.14 -1.50 7.97
CA GLN A 165 -14.77 -1.37 8.52
C GLN A 165 -14.37 0.07 8.85
N VAL A 166 -15.28 1.01 8.63
CA VAL A 166 -15.11 2.44 8.93
C VAL A 166 -16.24 2.85 9.86
N GLU A 167 -15.93 3.58 10.92
CA GLU A 167 -16.94 4.04 11.87
C GLU A 167 -17.97 4.92 11.18
N ASN A 168 -19.25 4.77 11.54
CA ASN A 168 -20.34 5.53 10.91
C ASN A 168 -20.13 7.05 11.03
N LYS A 169 -19.54 7.51 12.13
CA LYS A 169 -19.19 8.92 12.33
C LYS A 169 -18.21 9.45 11.27
N ASP A 170 -17.25 8.63 10.84
CA ASP A 170 -16.26 9.02 9.83
C ASP A 170 -16.94 9.16 8.45
N TRP A 171 -17.97 8.34 8.16
CA TRP A 171 -18.75 8.48 6.93
C TRP A 171 -19.62 9.73 6.90
N HIS A 172 -20.28 10.07 8.02
CA HIS A 172 -21.02 11.33 8.14
C HIS A 172 -20.10 12.54 7.95
N GLN A 173 -18.98 12.56 8.66
CA GLN A 173 -17.98 13.62 8.53
C GLN A 173 -17.42 13.73 7.11
N MET A 174 -17.21 12.60 6.42
CA MET A 174 -16.75 12.59 5.04
C MET A 174 -17.78 13.24 4.10
N LEU A 175 -19.06 12.91 4.25
CA LEU A 175 -20.13 13.51 3.44
C LEU A 175 -20.25 15.02 3.71
N ASP A 176 -20.32 15.40 4.98
CA ASP A 176 -20.41 16.81 5.39
C ASP A 176 -19.24 17.62 4.84
N LEU A 177 -18.02 17.08 4.93
CA LEU A 177 -16.83 17.77 4.47
C LEU A 177 -16.77 17.89 2.94
N ILE A 178 -17.21 16.88 2.19
CA ILE A 178 -17.35 16.99 0.72
C ILE A 178 -18.32 18.13 0.38
N THR A 179 -19.46 18.21 1.06
CA THR A 179 -20.44 19.28 0.85
C THR A 179 -19.87 20.64 1.21
N GLN A 180 -19.20 20.77 2.36
CA GLN A 180 -18.58 22.03 2.79
C GLN A 180 -17.44 22.48 1.87
N LYS A 181 -16.69 21.54 1.29
CA LYS A 181 -15.56 21.81 0.40
C LYS A 181 -15.89 21.67 -1.08
N ASP A 182 -17.18 21.64 -1.47
CA ASP A 182 -17.60 21.43 -2.87
C ASP A 182 -16.97 22.47 -3.81
N VAL A 183 -16.97 23.75 -3.42
CA VAL A 183 -16.36 24.83 -4.22
C VAL A 183 -14.87 24.58 -4.46
N TYR A 184 -14.12 24.27 -3.40
CA TYR A 184 -12.68 23.97 -3.50
C TYR A 184 -12.42 22.75 -4.39
N ILE A 185 -13.15 21.66 -4.18
CA ILE A 185 -13.03 20.43 -4.97
C ILE A 185 -13.30 20.73 -6.46
N ARG A 186 -14.36 21.48 -6.76
CA ARG A 186 -14.69 21.87 -8.14
C ARG A 186 -13.65 22.78 -8.76
N GLN A 187 -13.04 23.69 -8.00
CA GLN A 187 -11.94 24.52 -8.49
C GLN A 187 -10.72 23.67 -8.87
N VAL A 188 -10.33 22.70 -8.03
CA VAL A 188 -9.24 21.75 -8.34
C VAL A 188 -9.52 20.96 -9.61
N ILE A 189 -10.78 20.54 -9.81
CA ILE A 189 -11.20 19.81 -11.01
C ILE A 189 -11.14 20.73 -12.25
N ALA A 190 -11.68 21.95 -12.15
CA ALA A 190 -11.75 22.89 -13.26
C ALA A 190 -10.38 23.46 -13.69
N PHE A 191 -9.36 23.42 -12.83
CA PHE A 191 -8.01 23.90 -13.15
C PHE A 191 -7.28 23.04 -14.20
N SER A 192 -7.79 21.84 -14.50
CA SER A 192 -7.24 20.98 -15.55
C SER A 192 -7.68 21.42 -16.94
N ASN A 193 -6.74 21.52 -17.88
CA ASN A 193 -7.07 21.75 -19.30
C ASN A 193 -7.44 20.45 -20.05
N LYS A 194 -7.44 19.30 -19.37
CA LYS A 194 -7.68 17.99 -19.98
C LYS A 194 -9.07 17.49 -19.64
N GLU A 195 -10.00 17.60 -20.59
CA GLU A 195 -11.41 17.19 -20.45
C GLU A 195 -11.59 15.77 -19.88
N LYS A 196 -10.81 14.80 -20.38
CA LYS A 196 -10.86 13.42 -19.87
C LYS A 196 -10.53 13.29 -18.37
N GLN A 197 -9.67 14.16 -17.84
CA GLN A 197 -9.33 14.16 -16.41
C GLN A 197 -10.45 14.80 -15.60
N ILE A 198 -11.05 15.88 -16.11
CA ILE A 198 -12.21 16.56 -15.52
C ILE A 198 -13.36 15.57 -15.36
N LEU A 199 -13.81 14.96 -16.46
CA LEU A 199 -14.92 14.01 -16.47
C LEU A 199 -14.70 12.85 -15.49
N LYS A 200 -13.48 12.32 -15.45
CA LYS A 200 -13.14 11.23 -14.52
C LYS A 200 -13.20 11.66 -13.06
N ALA A 201 -12.76 12.88 -12.74
CA ALA A 201 -12.79 13.40 -11.38
C ALA A 201 -14.24 13.70 -10.95
N GLU A 202 -15.03 14.33 -11.82
CA GLU A 202 -16.45 14.62 -11.58
C GLU A 202 -17.26 13.34 -11.37
N GLN A 203 -17.04 12.33 -12.22
CA GLN A 203 -17.70 11.04 -12.06
C GLN A 203 -17.31 10.37 -10.74
N ALA A 204 -16.03 10.39 -10.37
CA ALA A 204 -15.57 9.82 -9.10
C ALA A 204 -16.19 10.54 -7.89
N LEU A 205 -16.32 11.87 -7.95
CA LEU A 205 -16.97 12.68 -6.91
C LEU A 205 -18.47 12.33 -6.81
N LEU A 206 -19.18 12.32 -7.95
CA LEU A 206 -20.61 12.01 -8.02
C LEU A 206 -20.91 10.62 -7.45
N GLU A 207 -20.17 9.60 -7.88
CA GLU A 207 -20.36 8.22 -7.43
C GLU A 207 -20.10 8.08 -5.93
N LEU A 208 -19.04 8.69 -5.41
CA LEU A 208 -18.76 8.69 -3.97
C LEU A 208 -19.89 9.35 -3.18
N THR A 209 -20.27 10.57 -3.54
CA THR A 209 -21.35 11.31 -2.85
C THR A 209 -22.66 10.54 -2.89
N LYS A 210 -23.00 9.91 -4.02
CA LYS A 210 -24.18 9.06 -4.15
C LYS A 210 -24.16 7.87 -3.20
N ILE A 211 -23.03 7.16 -3.10
CA ILE A 211 -22.90 6.01 -2.18
C ILE A 211 -23.03 6.48 -0.73
N LEU A 212 -22.35 7.58 -0.36
CA LEU A 212 -22.43 8.13 0.99
C LEU A 212 -23.86 8.54 1.34
N TYR A 213 -24.52 9.32 0.48
CA TYR A 213 -25.88 9.77 0.70
C TYR A 213 -26.86 8.60 0.84
N ASN A 214 -26.82 7.64 -0.09
CA ASN A 214 -27.70 6.47 -0.05
C ASN A 214 -27.49 5.63 1.22
N ASN A 215 -26.24 5.43 1.65
CA ASN A 215 -25.97 4.58 2.81
C ASN A 215 -26.25 5.29 4.15
N LEU A 216 -26.13 6.62 4.20
CA LEU A 216 -26.36 7.40 5.43
C LEU A 216 -27.83 7.79 5.59
N VAL A 217 -28.48 8.22 4.51
CA VAL A 217 -29.87 8.71 4.53
C VAL A 217 -30.88 7.56 4.45
N SER A 218 -30.60 6.50 3.69
CA SER A 218 -31.52 5.35 3.58
C SER A 218 -31.40 4.34 4.74
N ARG A 219 -30.54 4.60 5.74
CA ARG A 219 -30.38 3.78 6.96
C ARG A 219 -30.85 4.51 8.22
N VAL A 220 -31.99 5.20 8.15
CA VAL A 220 -32.74 5.53 9.37
C VAL A 220 -33.26 4.20 9.96
N PRO A 221 -32.95 3.85 11.21
CA PRO A 221 -33.55 2.67 11.83
C PRO A 221 -35.05 2.91 11.90
N HIS A 222 -35.87 1.98 11.41
CA HIS A 222 -37.25 1.90 11.86
C HIS A 222 -37.19 1.82 13.39
N ALA A 223 -37.64 2.90 14.04
CA ALA A 223 -37.90 2.91 15.46
C ALA A 223 -38.79 1.70 15.76
N LYS A 224 -38.32 0.82 16.65
CA LYS A 224 -39.18 -0.22 17.22
C LYS A 224 -40.32 0.52 17.92
N SER A 225 -41.52 0.48 17.33
CA SER A 225 -42.74 0.80 18.04
C SER A 225 -42.91 -0.23 19.15
N ALA A 226 -43.16 0.29 20.36
CA ALA A 226 -43.46 -0.46 21.57
C ALA A 226 -44.72 -1.33 21.43
#